data_AF-A0A354ID59-F1
#
_entry.id   AF-A0A354ID59-F1
#
_cell.length_a   1.000
_cell.length_b   1.000
_cell.length_c   1.000
_cell.angle_alpha   90.00
_cell.angle_beta   90.00
_cell.angle_gamma   90.00
#
_symmetry.space_group_name_H-M   'P 1'
#
loop_
_entity.id
_entity.type
_entity.pdbx_description
1 polymer ?
#
loop_
_entity_poly.entity_id
_entity_poly.type
_entity_poly.pdbx_seq_one_letter_code
_entity_poly.pdbx_strand_id
1 'polypeptide(L)'
;MICVNAEMIIGLVIISLVASIMIIIGLCQVRNKEKPVGFYNVIDPPKKEEISDIIQWNKKHGIIWIVYGICIELGFWIGYVMPIEALEIFFMIGGIVIPLPVMCLRHHKLEKVYRIN
;
A
#
# COMPACT_ATOMS: atom_id res chain seq x y z
N MET A 1 23.56 16.27 15.74
CA MET A 1 23.05 15.24 16.68
C MET A 1 21.55 15.21 16.49
N ILE A 2 20.99 14.14 15.91
CA ILE A 2 19.54 14.04 15.76
C ILE A 2 18.99 13.64 17.13
N CYS A 3 18.37 14.57 17.84
CA CYS A 3 17.71 14.27 19.11
C CYS A 3 16.41 13.52 18.79
N VAL A 4 16.38 12.23 19.11
CA VAL A 4 15.15 11.44 19.04
C VAL A 4 14.26 11.86 20.21
N ASN A 5 13.19 12.59 19.91
CA ASN A 5 12.21 13.03 20.91
C ASN A 5 11.07 12.02 21.03
N ALA A 6 10.32 12.04 22.15
CA ALA A 6 9.23 11.10 22.40
C ALA A 6 8.15 11.12 21.29
N GLU A 7 7.84 12.31 20.77
CA GLU A 7 6.91 12.52 19.65
C GLU A 7 7.34 11.75 18.39
N MET A 8 8.65 11.71 18.10
CA MET A 8 9.20 11.02 16.94
C MET A 8 9.14 9.50 17.09
N ILE A 9 9.40 8.99 18.30
CA ILE A 9 9.27 7.55 18.59
C ILE A 9 7.82 7.12 18.43
N ILE A 10 6.88 7.90 18.98
CA ILE A 10 5.45 7.62 18.86
C ILE A 10 5.03 7.63 17.39
N GLY A 11 5.45 8.64 16.63
CA GLY A 11 5.17 8.75 15.19
C GLY A 11 5.71 7.56 14.39
N LEU A 12 6.98 7.19 14.62
CA LEU A 12 7.61 6.04 13.97
C LEU A 12 6.86 4.74 14.28
N VAL A 13 6.52 4.49 15.54
CA VAL A 13 5.79 3.27 15.94
C VAL A 13 4.43 3.19 15.25
N ILE A 14 3.69 4.29 15.20
CA ILE A 14 2.38 4.33 14.53
C ILE A 14 2.53 4.08 13.04
N ILE A 15 3.46 4.78 12.38
CA ILE A 15 3.68 4.65 10.94
C ILE A 15 4.13 3.24 10.57
N SER A 16 5.10 2.66 11.29
CA SER A 16 5.58 1.31 11.03
C SER A 16 4.49 0.26 11.32
N LEU A 17 3.61 0.48 12.31
CA LEU A 17 2.46 -0.39 12.53
C LEU A 17 1.52 -0.36 11.32
N VAL A 18 1.16 0.83 10.84
CA VAL A 18 0.29 0.98 9.65
C VAL A 18 0.94 0.37 8.41
N ALA A 19 2.21 0.67 8.14
CA ALA A 19 2.96 0.10 7.01
C ALA A 19 3.01 -1.43 7.08
N SER A 20 3.23 -1.99 8.28
CA SER A 20 3.25 -3.44 8.48
C SER A 20 1.91 -4.09 8.17
N ILE A 21 0.79 -3.48 8.59
CA ILE A 21 -0.56 -3.97 8.27
C ILE A 21 -0.78 -3.99 6.76
N MET A 22 -0.39 -2.93 6.04
CA MET A 22 -0.52 -2.87 4.58
C MET A 22 0.31 -3.96 3.89
N ILE A 23 1.55 -4.18 4.35
CA ILE A 23 2.42 -5.23 3.81
C ILE A 23 1.85 -6.62 4.10
N ILE A 24 1.36 -6.87 5.31
CA ILE A 24 0.75 -8.15 5.70
C ILE A 24 -0.47 -8.44 4.84
N ILE A 25 -1.36 -7.47 4.63
CA ILE A 25 -2.50 -7.60 3.71
C ILE A 25 -2.00 -8.01 2.33
N GLY A 26 -1.01 -7.29 1.79
CA GLY A 26 -0.46 -7.61 0.49
C GLY A 26 0.17 -9.01 0.41
N LEU A 27 0.92 -9.45 1.43
CA LEU A 27 1.49 -10.79 1.51
C LEU A 27 0.40 -11.87 1.56
N CYS A 28 -0.66 -11.67 2.36
CA CYS A 28 -1.81 -12.57 2.41
C CYS A 28 -2.49 -12.68 1.04
N GLN A 29 -2.63 -11.56 0.33
CA GLN A 29 -3.19 -11.55 -1.03
C GLN A 29 -2.29 -12.29 -2.02
N VAL A 30 -0.98 -12.07 -2.01
CA VAL A 30 -0.04 -12.82 -2.89
C VAL A 30 -0.07 -14.33 -2.63
N ARG A 31 -0.26 -14.74 -1.37
CA ARG A 31 -0.30 -16.15 -0.97
C ARG A 31 -1.62 -16.83 -1.35
N ASN A 32 -2.73 -16.10 -1.39
CA ASN A 32 -4.02 -16.65 -1.77
C ASN A 32 -4.04 -16.97 -3.26
N LYS A 33 -4.28 -18.23 -3.62
CA LYS A 33 -4.37 -18.71 -5.01
C LYS A 33 -5.76 -19.16 -5.41
N GLU A 34 -6.68 -19.23 -4.46
CA GLU A 34 -7.95 -19.92 -4.65
C GLU A 34 -9.11 -18.98 -4.91
N LYS A 35 -9.18 -17.87 -4.17
CA LYS A 35 -10.27 -16.89 -4.26
C LYS A 35 -9.72 -15.55 -4.69
N PRO A 36 -10.34 -14.86 -5.66
CA PRO A 36 -9.93 -13.53 -6.03
C PRO A 36 -10.12 -12.58 -4.84
N VAL A 37 -9.13 -11.72 -4.63
CA VAL A 37 -9.12 -10.75 -3.54
C VAL A 37 -9.86 -9.48 -3.96
N GLY A 38 -10.61 -8.89 -3.03
CA GLY A 38 -11.19 -7.57 -3.18
C GLY A 38 -10.13 -6.48 -2.95
N PHE A 39 -10.28 -5.35 -3.65
CA PHE A 39 -9.44 -4.18 -3.43
C PHE A 39 -10.11 -3.18 -2.47
N TYR A 40 -11.43 -3.00 -2.57
CA TYR A 40 -12.22 -2.15 -1.68
C TYR A 40 -12.94 -3.00 -0.62
N ASN A 41 -13.00 -2.51 0.62
CA ASN A 41 -13.71 -3.22 1.69
C ASN A 41 -15.24 -3.14 1.59
N VAL A 42 -15.77 -2.19 0.81
CA VAL A 42 -17.23 -1.94 0.67
C VAL A 42 -17.83 -2.68 -0.53
N ILE A 43 -16.98 -3.23 -1.40
CA ILE A 43 -17.41 -3.94 -2.60
C ILE A 43 -17.03 -5.41 -2.43
N ASP A 44 -17.98 -6.30 -2.64
CA ASP A 44 -17.72 -7.73 -2.61
C ASP A 44 -16.59 -8.08 -3.59
N PRO A 45 -15.63 -8.95 -3.19
CA PRO A 45 -14.63 -9.46 -4.11
C PRO A 45 -15.31 -10.08 -5.35
N PRO A 46 -14.70 -9.95 -6.54
CA PRO A 46 -15.26 -10.52 -7.75
C PRO A 46 -15.43 -12.04 -7.63
N LYS A 47 -16.32 -12.65 -8.40
CA LYS A 47 -16.47 -14.11 -8.40
C LYS A 47 -15.31 -14.78 -9.13
N LYS A 48 -15.07 -16.06 -8.86
CA LYS A 48 -14.03 -16.83 -9.57
C LYS A 48 -14.27 -16.87 -11.08
N GLU A 49 -15.52 -16.94 -11.51
CA GLU A 49 -15.88 -16.97 -12.93
C GLU A 49 -15.60 -15.63 -13.64
N GLU A 50 -15.54 -14.52 -12.90
CA GLU A 50 -15.34 -13.16 -13.45
C GLU A 50 -13.86 -12.83 -13.66
N ILE A 51 -12.93 -13.71 -13.27
CA ILE A 51 -11.49 -13.42 -13.28
C ILE A 51 -10.76 -14.49 -14.09
N SER A 52 -10.07 -14.06 -15.14
CA SER A 52 -9.35 -14.94 -16.08
C SER A 52 -8.16 -15.66 -15.46
N ASP A 53 -7.41 -14.99 -14.60
CA ASP A 53 -6.26 -15.55 -13.88
C ASP A 53 -6.25 -15.05 -12.44
N ILE A 54 -6.79 -15.88 -11.53
CA ILE A 54 -6.89 -15.58 -10.09
C ILE A 54 -5.50 -15.41 -9.47
N ILE A 55 -4.50 -16.20 -9.89
CA ILE A 55 -3.16 -16.18 -9.29
C ILE A 55 -2.48 -14.86 -9.63
N GLN A 56 -2.51 -14.44 -10.89
CA GLN A 56 -1.91 -13.18 -11.31
C GLN A 56 -2.69 -11.98 -10.80
N TRP A 57 -4.02 -12.05 -10.74
CA TRP A 57 -4.87 -11.03 -10.10
C TRP A 57 -4.45 -10.78 -8.66
N ASN A 58 -4.41 -11.85 -7.84
CA ASN A 58 -4.06 -11.80 -6.43
C ASN A 58 -2.62 -11.34 -6.22
N LYS A 59 -1.68 -11.85 -7.01
CA LYS A 59 -0.27 -11.45 -6.95
C LYS A 59 -0.10 -9.97 -7.26
N LYS A 60 -0.76 -9.44 -8.29
CA LYS A 60 -0.62 -8.03 -8.69
C LYS A 60 -1.29 -7.09 -7.69
N HIS A 61 -2.45 -7.44 -7.15
CA HIS A 61 -3.10 -6.67 -6.07
C HIS A 61 -2.27 -6.70 -4.78
N GLY A 62 -1.78 -7.87 -4.38
CA GLY A 62 -0.92 -7.97 -3.20
C GLY A 62 0.37 -7.15 -3.32
N ILE A 63 0.99 -7.12 -4.51
CA ILE A 63 2.14 -6.25 -4.78
C ILE A 63 1.78 -4.77 -4.62
N ILE A 64 0.57 -4.33 -5.01
CA ILE A 64 0.14 -2.93 -4.84
C ILE A 64 0.15 -2.55 -3.35
N TRP A 65 -0.40 -3.40 -2.47
CA TRP A 65 -0.42 -3.17 -1.03
C TRP A 65 0.96 -3.22 -0.37
N ILE A 66 1.83 -4.16 -0.80
CA ILE A 66 3.21 -4.23 -0.31
C ILE A 66 3.98 -2.95 -0.69
N VAL A 67 3.89 -2.53 -1.95
CA VAL A 67 4.55 -1.29 -2.41
C VAL A 67 4.02 -0.09 -1.66
N TYR A 68 2.71 -0.04 -1.39
CA TYR A 68 2.11 1.05 -0.62
C TYR A 68 2.68 1.14 0.80
N GLY A 69 2.74 0.02 1.53
CA GLY A 69 3.35 0.00 2.87
C GLY A 69 4.83 0.41 2.86
N ILE A 70 5.59 0.01 1.83
CA ILE A 70 6.98 0.46 1.64
C ILE A 70 7.05 1.97 1.39
N CYS A 71 6.15 2.53 0.58
CA CYS A 71 6.11 3.98 0.33
C CYS A 71 5.81 4.79 1.60
N ILE A 72 4.91 4.30 2.45
CA ILE A 72 4.60 4.91 3.75
C ILE A 72 5.86 4.96 4.63
N GLU A 73 6.54 3.83 4.78
CA GLU A 73 7.75 3.72 5.61
C GLU A 73 8.87 4.60 5.05
N LEU A 74 9.14 4.54 3.75
CA LEU A 74 10.15 5.38 3.10
C LEU A 74 9.82 6.87 3.18
N GLY A 75 8.55 7.26 3.03
CA GLY A 75 8.12 8.66 3.17
C GLY A 75 8.46 9.23 4.55
N PHE A 76 8.26 8.44 5.59
CA PHE A 76 8.62 8.82 6.95
C PHE A 76 10.15 8.94 7.14
N TRP A 77 10.92 7.93 6.73
CA TRP A 77 12.38 7.96 6.88
C TRP A 77 13.04 9.07 6.06
N ILE A 78 12.54 9.33 4.85
CA ILE A 78 13.03 10.42 4.00
C ILE A 78 12.66 11.76 4.64
N GLY A 79 11.41 11.93 5.10
CA GLY A 79 11.00 13.14 5.80
C GLY A 79 11.85 13.42 7.04
N TYR A 80 12.14 12.39 7.83
CA TYR A 80 12.95 12.49 9.06
C TYR A 80 14.37 13.04 8.85
N VAL A 81 15.00 12.74 7.71
CA VAL A 81 16.36 13.21 7.42
C VAL A 81 16.38 14.57 6.72
N MET A 82 15.21 15.17 6.44
CA MET A 82 15.16 16.46 5.76
C MET A 82 15.60 17.60 6.68
N PRO A 83 16.43 18.52 6.19
CA PRO A 83 16.89 19.67 6.97
C PRO A 83 15.87 20.82 7.03
N ILE A 84 14.78 20.74 6.26
CA ILE A 84 13.78 21.80 6.10
C ILE A 84 12.40 21.23 6.44
N GLU A 85 11.71 21.87 7.38
CA GLU A 85 10.37 21.47 7.87
C GLU A 85 9.35 21.28 6.73
N ALA A 86 9.34 22.19 5.76
CA ALA A 86 8.45 22.07 4.59
C ALA A 86 8.72 20.80 3.76
N LEU A 87 10.00 20.38 3.64
CA LEU A 87 10.36 19.15 2.94
C LEU A 87 10.05 17.92 3.77
N GLU A 88 10.28 17.97 5.08
CA GLU A 88 9.87 16.91 6.02
C GLU A 88 8.38 16.59 5.85
N ILE A 89 7.52 17.61 5.98
CA ILE A 89 6.07 17.47 5.82
C ILE A 89 5.72 16.96 4.42
N PHE A 90 6.37 17.48 3.39
CA PHE A 90 6.13 17.06 2.01
C PHE A 90 6.40 15.57 1.80
N PHE A 91 7.50 15.02 2.33
CA PHE A 91 7.82 13.60 2.17
C PHE A 91 6.97 12.70 3.06
N MET A 92 6.68 13.11 4.30
CA MET A 92 5.83 12.33 5.21
C MET A 92 4.40 12.22 4.68
N ILE A 93 3.78 13.33 4.26
CA ILE A 93 2.44 13.33 3.67
C ILE A 93 2.48 12.74 2.26
N GLY A 94 3.50 13.08 1.47
CA GLY A 94 3.67 12.61 0.10
C GLY A 94 3.78 11.10 0.00
N GLY A 95 4.48 10.45 0.93
CA GLY A 95 4.59 8.98 1.01
C GLY A 95 3.25 8.27 1.22
N ILE A 96 2.24 8.97 1.71
CA ILE A 96 0.87 8.46 1.88
C ILE A 96 0.00 8.87 0.68
N VAL A 97 -0.01 10.15 0.34
CA VAL A 97 -0.96 10.71 -0.64
C VAL A 97 -0.59 10.37 -2.08
N ILE A 98 0.69 10.42 -2.45
CA ILE A 98 1.14 10.22 -3.84
C ILE A 98 0.90 8.78 -4.33
N PRO A 99 1.12 7.73 -3.51
CA PRO A 99 0.84 6.37 -3.94
C PRO A 99 -0.65 6.09 -4.16
N LEU A 100 -1.58 6.78 -3.49
CA LEU A 100 -3.02 6.48 -3.56
C LEU A 100 -3.58 6.57 -5.00
N PRO A 101 -3.38 7.67 -5.76
CA PRO A 101 -3.75 7.72 -7.17
C PRO A 101 -3.13 6.58 -7.99
N VAL A 102 -1.85 6.25 -7.73
CA VAL A 102 -1.14 5.17 -8.44
C VAL A 102 -1.79 3.82 -8.14
N MET A 103 -2.18 3.56 -6.90
CA MET A 103 -2.88 2.34 -6.52
C MET A 103 -4.22 2.22 -7.25
N CYS A 104 -5.04 3.28 -7.25
CA CYS A 104 -6.33 3.31 -7.94
C CYS A 104 -6.18 3.08 -9.45
N LEU A 105 -5.23 3.77 -10.09
CA LEU A 105 -4.96 3.59 -11.53
C LEU A 105 -4.51 2.17 -11.86
N ARG A 106 -3.66 1.57 -11.01
CA ARG A 106 -3.21 0.18 -11.19
C ARG A 106 -4.35 -0.80 -10.98
N HIS A 107 -5.22 -0.59 -9.99
CA HIS A 107 -6.40 -1.42 -9.77
C HIS A 107 -7.33 -1.43 -10.99
N HIS A 108 -7.71 -0.26 -11.52
CA HIS A 108 -8.52 -0.17 -12.74
C HIS A 108 -7.84 -0.82 -13.96
N LYS A 109 -6.51 -0.74 -14.06
CA LYS A 109 -5.77 -1.45 -15.12
C LYS A 109 -5.86 -2.96 -14.95
N LEU A 110 -5.80 -3.47 -13.72
CA LEU A 110 -5.96 -4.90 -13.46
C LEU A 110 -7.38 -5.37 -13.77
N GLU A 111 -8.41 -4.58 -13.43
CA GLU A 111 -9.80 -4.88 -13.82
C GLU A 111 -9.95 -5.04 -15.32
N LYS A 112 -9.40 -4.11 -16.12
CA LYS A 112 -9.47 -4.20 -17.59
C LYS A 112 -8.72 -5.41 -18.18
N VAL A 113 -7.72 -5.93 -17.48
CA VAL A 113 -6.87 -7.03 -17.97
C VAL A 113 -7.42 -8.40 -17.59
N TYR A 114 -7.93 -8.53 -16.36
CA TYR A 114 -8.27 -9.83 -15.80
C TYR A 114 -9.76 -10.08 -15.68
N ARG A 115 -10.59 -9.03 -15.68
CA ARG A 115 -12.04 -9.20 -15.54
C ARG A 115 -12.63 -9.67 -16.87
N ILE A 116 -13.29 -10.83 -16.84
CA ILE A 116 -14.02 -11.39 -17.97
C ILE A 116 -15.42 -10.78 -17.88
N ASN A 117 -15.79 -9.96 -18.87
CA ASN A 117 -17.15 -9.43 -19.01
C ASN A 117 -18.15 -10.54 -19.29
#